data_AF-A0A0F9JTZ5-F1
#
_entry.id   AF-A0A0F9JTZ5-F1
#
_cell.length_a   1.000
_cell.length_b   1.000
_cell.length_c   1.000
_cell.angle_alpha   90.00
_cell.angle_beta   90.00
_cell.angle_gamma   90.00
#
_symmetry.space_group_name_H-M   'P 1'
#
loop_
_entity.id
_entity.type
_entity.pdbx_description
1 polymer ?
#
loop_
_entity_poly.entity_id
_entity_poly.type
_entity_poly.pdbx_seq_one_letter_code
_entity_poly.pdbx_strand_id
1 'polypeptide(L)'
;NGDREGYILTLQAREQHIRREKASSNICTNQALCSLAALTYLLALGRTGLKEIASQNIQKAHYLKMQLEKIPGYEILNKKPTYNEFLVKCPNINSLIQKCKKQNLLPPLKISKYFPEMKNIALVCVTETNSSESINAFIIAAKSALKGNEEGD
;
A
#
# COMPACT_ATOMS: atom_id res chain seq x y z
N ASN A 1 -20.85 -28.96 35.53
CA ASN A 1 -19.59 -29.59 35.05
C ASN A 1 -18.75 -28.51 34.38
N GLY A 2 -18.08 -27.69 35.19
CA GLY A 2 -17.29 -26.53 34.76
C GLY A 2 -15.82 -26.86 34.51
N ASP A 3 -15.52 -28.13 34.19
CA ASP A 3 -14.17 -28.68 34.13
C ASP A 3 -13.53 -28.51 32.73
N ARG A 4 -14.18 -27.79 31.81
CA ARG A 4 -13.71 -27.54 30.45
C ARG A 4 -13.55 -26.05 30.21
N GLU A 5 -12.46 -25.68 29.55
CA GLU A 5 -12.19 -24.30 29.16
C GLU A 5 -13.22 -23.79 28.15
N GLY A 6 -13.63 -22.53 28.32
CA GLY A 6 -14.55 -21.83 27.44
C GLY A 6 -14.21 -20.35 27.36
N TYR A 7 -14.56 -19.72 26.24
CA TYR A 7 -14.26 -18.32 25.97
C TYR A 7 -15.53 -17.47 26.05
N ILE A 8 -15.46 -16.31 26.73
CA ILE A 8 -16.56 -15.36 26.89
C ILE A 8 -16.11 -13.93 26.61
N LEU A 9 -17.06 -13.03 26.37
CA LEU A 9 -16.79 -11.60 26.38
C LEU A 9 -16.54 -11.13 27.83
N THR A 10 -15.37 -10.55 28.09
CA THR A 10 -14.97 -10.08 29.42
C THR A 10 -15.05 -8.55 29.52
N LEU A 11 -15.13 -8.03 30.75
CA LEU A 11 -15.16 -6.59 31.03
C LEU A 11 -16.30 -5.82 30.30
N GLN A 12 -17.45 -6.46 30.10
CA GLN A 12 -18.61 -5.88 29.40
C GLN A 12 -19.18 -4.62 30.07
N ALA A 13 -18.90 -4.40 31.36
CA ALA A 13 -19.32 -3.18 32.07
C ALA A 13 -18.74 -1.89 31.47
N ARG A 14 -17.74 -1.97 30.57
CA ARG A 14 -17.20 -0.82 29.82
C ARG A 14 -18.06 -0.42 28.61
N GLU A 15 -18.92 -1.33 28.15
CA GLU A 15 -19.67 -1.19 26.90
C GLU A 15 -20.95 -0.38 27.09
N GLN A 16 -21.40 0.26 26.00
CA GLN A 16 -22.57 1.15 25.99
C GLN A 16 -23.88 0.48 26.44
N HIS A 17 -24.03 -0.83 26.17
CA HIS A 17 -25.24 -1.57 26.56
C HIS A 17 -25.39 -1.73 28.08
N ILE A 18 -24.30 -1.56 28.84
CA ILE A 18 -24.32 -1.55 30.31
C ILE A 18 -24.18 -0.12 30.86
N ARG A 19 -23.16 0.62 30.42
CA ARG A 19 -22.78 1.92 31.03
C ARG A 19 -23.35 3.16 30.35
N ARG A 20 -24.01 3.02 29.19
CA ARG A 20 -24.64 4.10 28.43
C ARG A 20 -23.71 5.31 28.26
N GLU A 21 -24.08 6.48 28.74
CA GLU A 21 -23.31 7.72 28.64
C GLU A 21 -21.96 7.69 29.37
N LYS A 22 -21.79 6.76 30.34
CA LYS A 22 -20.53 6.57 31.09
C LYS A 22 -19.64 5.47 30.50
N ALA A 23 -20.00 4.92 29.33
CA ALA A 23 -19.20 3.92 28.64
C ALA A 23 -17.89 4.51 28.11
N SER A 24 -16.88 3.67 27.90
CA SER A 24 -15.58 4.12 27.37
C SER A 24 -15.63 4.51 25.89
N SER A 25 -16.65 4.03 25.17
CA SER A 25 -16.90 4.30 23.76
C SER A 25 -18.38 4.08 23.46
N ASN A 26 -18.87 4.71 22.40
CA ASN A 26 -20.22 4.49 21.86
C ASN A 26 -20.25 3.36 20.81
N ILE A 27 -19.12 2.70 20.53
CA ILE A 27 -19.07 1.58 19.58
C ILE A 27 -19.97 0.43 20.03
N CYS A 28 -20.64 -0.21 19.08
CA CYS A 28 -21.48 -1.39 19.32
C CYS A 28 -21.21 -2.45 18.25
N THR A 29 -21.72 -2.24 17.03
CA THR A 29 -21.31 -3.07 15.89
C THR A 29 -19.85 -2.77 15.57
N ASN A 30 -19.04 -3.82 15.47
CA ASN A 30 -17.63 -3.73 15.14
C ASN A 30 -17.31 -4.54 13.87
N GLN A 31 -16.02 -4.66 13.56
CA GLN A 31 -15.53 -5.39 12.39
C GLN A 31 -15.12 -6.84 12.73
N ALA A 32 -15.86 -7.53 13.62
CA ALA A 32 -15.51 -8.88 14.09
C ALA A 32 -15.29 -9.88 12.94
N LEU A 33 -16.11 -9.83 11.89
CA LEU A 33 -15.96 -10.70 10.73
C LEU A 33 -14.64 -10.44 9.98
N CYS A 34 -14.28 -9.17 9.75
CA CYS A 34 -13.01 -8.80 9.12
C CYS A 34 -11.82 -9.17 10.02
N SER A 35 -11.92 -9.00 11.33
CA SER A 35 -10.90 -9.41 12.30
C SER A 35 -10.69 -10.93 12.27
N LEU A 36 -11.77 -11.72 12.16
CA LEU A 36 -11.69 -13.17 12.04
C LEU A 36 -11.02 -13.58 10.72
N ALA A 37 -11.37 -12.94 9.60
CA ALA A 37 -10.73 -13.19 8.32
C ALA A 37 -9.22 -12.89 8.36
N ALA A 38 -8.82 -11.76 8.97
CA ALA A 38 -7.43 -11.40 9.16
C ALA A 38 -6.69 -12.42 10.06
N LEU A 39 -7.33 -12.90 11.14
CA LEU A 39 -6.77 -13.94 12.00
C LEU A 39 -6.55 -15.24 11.23
N THR A 40 -7.54 -15.71 10.47
CA THR A 40 -7.42 -16.91 9.65
C THR A 40 -6.28 -16.78 8.63
N TYR A 41 -6.15 -15.62 7.99
CA TYR A 41 -5.04 -15.35 7.07
C TYR A 41 -3.67 -15.42 7.78
N LEU A 42 -3.52 -14.80 8.94
CA LEU A 42 -2.28 -14.84 9.72
C LEU A 42 -1.93 -16.25 10.20
N LEU A 43 -2.92 -17.04 10.61
CA LEU A 43 -2.74 -18.44 11.00
C LEU A 43 -2.30 -19.31 9.81
N ALA A 44 -2.89 -19.09 8.63
CA ALA A 44 -2.53 -19.80 7.41
C ALA A 44 -1.09 -19.48 6.94
N LEU A 45 -0.66 -18.22 7.07
CA LEU A 45 0.72 -17.83 6.77
C LEU A 45 1.73 -18.36 7.79
N GLY A 46 1.36 -18.30 9.06
CA GLY A 46 2.27 -18.50 10.17
C GLY A 46 3.46 -17.54 10.18
N ARG A 47 4.44 -17.82 11.05
CA ARG A 47 5.65 -16.98 11.21
C ARG A 47 6.48 -16.88 9.92
N THR A 48 6.62 -18.00 9.21
CA THR A 48 7.46 -18.08 8.02
C THR A 48 6.81 -17.34 6.84
N GLY A 49 5.50 -17.55 6.60
CA GLY A 49 4.79 -16.88 5.51
C GLY A 49 4.73 -15.37 5.70
N LEU A 50 4.57 -14.89 6.93
CA LEU A 50 4.60 -13.45 7.21
C LEU A 50 5.97 -12.82 6.90
N LYS A 51 7.06 -13.50 7.25
CA LYS A 51 8.43 -13.07 6.92
C LYS A 51 8.68 -13.09 5.41
N GLU A 52 8.14 -14.09 4.72
CA GLU A 52 8.26 -14.22 3.27
C GLU A 52 7.56 -13.08 2.55
N ILE A 53 6.30 -12.77 2.90
CA ILE A 53 5.56 -11.62 2.35
C ILE A 53 6.33 -10.32 2.57
N ALA A 54 6.83 -10.10 3.79
CA ALA A 54 7.61 -8.90 4.08
C ALA A 54 8.88 -8.82 3.21
N SER A 55 9.55 -9.94 2.99
CA SER A 55 10.75 -10.01 2.14
C SER A 55 10.41 -9.73 0.68
N GLN A 56 9.32 -10.29 0.15
CA GLN A 56 8.86 -10.04 -1.21
C GLN A 56 8.52 -8.56 -1.44
N ASN A 57 7.85 -7.93 -0.48
CA ASN A 57 7.48 -6.53 -0.54
C ASN A 57 8.70 -5.61 -0.64
N ILE A 58 9.72 -5.86 0.19
CA ILE A 58 10.98 -5.14 0.15
C ILE A 58 11.70 -5.37 -1.18
N GLN A 59 11.83 -6.63 -1.60
CA GLN A 59 12.58 -6.99 -2.81
C GLN A 59 11.95 -6.41 -4.08
N LYS A 60 10.62 -6.53 -4.22
CA LYS A 60 9.88 -6.01 -5.38
C LYS A 60 9.93 -4.49 -5.44
N ALA A 61 9.75 -3.80 -4.31
CA ALA A 61 9.87 -2.35 -4.24
C ALA A 61 11.30 -1.88 -4.57
N HIS A 62 12.32 -2.56 -4.02
CA HIS A 62 13.72 -2.25 -4.31
C HIS A 62 14.08 -2.50 -5.78
N TYR A 63 13.60 -3.60 -6.36
CA TYR A 63 13.76 -3.87 -7.78
C TYR A 63 13.16 -2.75 -8.64
N LEU A 64 11.91 -2.34 -8.35
CA LEU A 64 11.29 -1.26 -9.10
C LEU A 64 12.07 0.07 -8.96
N LYS A 65 12.54 0.42 -7.75
CA LYS A 65 13.40 1.60 -7.55
C LYS A 65 14.62 1.59 -8.47
N MET A 66 15.39 0.50 -8.44
CA MET A 66 16.59 0.35 -9.25
C MET A 66 16.31 0.45 -10.75
N GLN A 67 15.14 0.01 -11.21
CA GLN A 67 14.76 0.14 -12.62
C GLN A 67 14.33 1.55 -12.97
N LEU A 68 13.63 2.26 -12.07
CA LEU A 68 13.24 3.65 -12.28
C LEU A 68 14.44 4.60 -12.28
N GLU A 69 15.43 4.39 -11.41
CA GLU A 69 16.68 5.19 -11.37
C GLU A 69 17.48 5.13 -12.68
N LYS A 70 17.32 4.05 -13.45
CA LYS A 70 17.96 3.91 -14.78
C LYS A 70 17.24 4.71 -15.87
N ILE A 71 16.05 5.24 -15.59
CA ILE A 71 15.26 6.00 -16.55
C ILE A 71 15.59 7.50 -16.39
N PRO A 72 16.05 8.19 -17.44
CA PRO A 72 16.37 9.61 -17.37
C PRO A 72 15.20 10.44 -16.82
N GLY A 73 15.49 11.35 -15.88
CA GLY A 73 14.51 12.25 -15.27
C GLY A 73 13.68 11.66 -14.13
N TYR A 74 13.86 10.37 -13.81
CA TYR A 74 13.34 9.78 -12.58
C TYR A 74 14.39 9.85 -11.47
N GLU A 75 13.97 10.27 -10.28
CA GLU A 75 14.84 10.42 -9.11
C GLU A 75 14.12 9.86 -7.87
N ILE A 76 14.75 8.92 -7.16
CA ILE A 76 14.22 8.39 -5.90
C ILE A 76 14.55 9.35 -4.78
N LEU A 77 13.53 9.86 -4.08
CA LEU A 77 13.70 10.91 -3.07
C LEU A 77 14.05 10.37 -1.67
N ASN A 78 13.79 9.08 -1.41
CA ASN A 78 14.05 8.48 -0.11
C ASN A 78 15.54 8.18 0.07
N LYS A 79 16.19 8.90 0.98
CA LYS A 79 17.60 8.67 1.36
C LYS A 79 17.82 7.52 2.36
N LYS A 80 16.75 7.08 3.02
CA LYS A 80 16.77 6.01 4.03
C LYS A 80 16.09 4.75 3.49
N PRO A 81 16.37 3.56 4.07
CA PRO A 81 15.65 2.35 3.72
C PRO A 81 14.13 2.54 3.82
N THR A 82 13.41 1.94 2.87
CA THR A 82 11.95 1.90 2.89
C THR A 82 11.48 0.45 2.82
N TYR A 83 10.21 0.23 3.18
CA TYR A 83 9.54 -1.05 2.96
C TYR A 83 9.02 -1.11 1.51
N ASN A 84 7.71 -1.29 1.31
CA ASN A 84 7.06 -1.38 0.00
C ASN A 84 6.75 -0.03 -0.67
N GLU A 85 6.88 1.08 0.05
CA GLU A 85 6.49 2.40 -0.44
C GLU A 85 7.66 3.35 -0.58
N PHE A 86 7.65 4.16 -1.63
CA PHE A 86 8.66 5.17 -1.87
C PHE A 86 8.19 6.31 -2.75
N LEU A 87 8.87 7.44 -2.61
CA LEU A 87 8.68 8.65 -3.38
C LEU A 87 9.65 8.67 -4.56
N VAL A 88 9.10 8.95 -5.73
CA VAL A 88 9.86 9.15 -6.96
C VAL A 88 9.44 10.47 -7.58
N LYS A 89 10.43 11.33 -7.84
CA LYS A 89 10.25 12.47 -8.72
C LYS A 89 10.31 11.96 -10.15
N CYS A 90 9.36 12.37 -10.97
CA CYS A 90 9.29 12.00 -12.37
C CYS A 90 9.20 13.27 -13.23
N PRO A 91 9.44 13.19 -14.54
CA PRO A 91 9.37 14.38 -15.40
C PRO A 91 7.95 14.92 -15.54
N ASN A 92 6.97 14.02 -15.69
CA ASN A 92 5.57 14.37 -15.82
C ASN A 92 4.67 13.29 -15.17
N ILE A 93 4.16 13.61 -13.98
CA ILE A 93 3.31 12.70 -13.22
C ILE A 93 1.95 12.44 -13.90
N ASN A 94 1.41 13.43 -14.61
CA ASN A 94 0.12 13.27 -15.30
C ASN A 94 0.25 12.27 -16.45
N SER A 95 1.31 12.40 -17.25
CA SER A 95 1.65 11.47 -18.33
C SER A 95 1.84 10.05 -17.77
N LEU A 96 2.62 9.89 -16.69
CA LEU A 96 2.80 8.60 -16.03
C LEU A 96 1.47 7.97 -15.62
N ILE A 97 0.60 8.71 -14.93
CA ILE A 97 -0.72 8.23 -14.51
C ILE A 97 -1.56 7.79 -15.70
N GLN A 98 -1.58 8.56 -16.78
CA GLN A 98 -2.33 8.21 -18.00
C GLN A 98 -1.78 6.94 -18.65
N LYS A 99 -0.45 6.79 -18.76
CA LYS A 99 0.17 5.59 -19.33
C LYS A 99 -0.10 4.35 -18.47
N CYS A 100 -0.06 4.45 -17.14
CA CYS A 100 -0.46 3.36 -16.23
C CYS A 100 -1.91 2.94 -16.45
N LYS A 101 -2.84 3.91 -16.51
CA LYS A 101 -4.26 3.63 -16.77
C LYS A 101 -4.49 2.95 -18.13
N LYS A 102 -3.79 3.38 -19.17
CA LYS A 102 -3.85 2.74 -20.51
C LYS A 102 -3.40 1.28 -20.50
N GLN A 103 -2.52 0.91 -19.57
CA GLN A 103 -2.06 -0.47 -19.39
C GLN A 103 -2.85 -1.22 -18.30
N ASN A 104 -4.00 -0.70 -17.87
CA ASN A 104 -4.84 -1.26 -16.83
C ASN A 104 -4.12 -1.46 -15.48
N LEU A 105 -3.16 -0.60 -15.17
CA LEU A 105 -2.45 -0.58 -13.89
C LEU A 105 -3.04 0.46 -12.95
N LEU A 106 -3.04 0.17 -11.65
CA LEU A 106 -3.29 1.18 -10.62
C LEU A 106 -2.18 2.24 -10.68
N PRO A 107 -2.49 3.51 -11.00
CA PRO A 107 -1.47 4.53 -11.09
C PRO A 107 -0.90 4.88 -9.70
N PRO A 108 0.32 5.43 -9.64
CA PRO A 108 0.90 5.89 -8.40
C PRO A 108 0.16 7.12 -7.88
N LEU A 109 0.24 7.37 -6.58
CA LEU A 109 -0.44 8.50 -5.97
C LEU A 109 0.30 9.81 -6.29
N LYS A 110 -0.42 10.76 -6.89
CA LYS A 110 0.08 12.12 -7.13
C LYS A 110 0.13 12.90 -5.82
N ILE A 111 1.34 13.15 -5.30
CA ILE A 111 1.53 13.80 -4.01
C ILE A 111 1.01 15.25 -4.01
N SER A 112 1.08 15.93 -5.14
CA SER A 112 0.60 17.32 -5.25
C SER A 112 -0.90 17.50 -5.00
N LYS A 113 -1.68 16.42 -4.88
CA LYS A 113 -3.09 16.48 -4.44
C LYS A 113 -3.21 16.86 -2.95
N TYR A 114 -2.21 16.51 -2.14
CA TYR A 114 -2.18 16.76 -0.71
C TYR A 114 -1.15 17.85 -0.35
N PHE A 115 -0.07 17.96 -1.14
CA PHE A 115 1.05 18.88 -0.92
C PHE A 115 1.37 19.64 -2.22
N PRO A 116 0.67 20.76 -2.53
CA PRO A 116 0.76 21.47 -3.81
C PRO A 116 2.19 21.88 -4.24
N GLU A 117 3.07 22.10 -3.28
CA GLU A 117 4.49 22.42 -3.46
C GLU A 117 5.31 21.24 -4.02
N MET A 118 4.87 20.01 -3.80
CA MET A 118 5.54 18.78 -4.23
C MET A 118 5.09 18.35 -5.63
N LYS A 119 5.43 19.17 -6.63
CA LYS A 119 5.10 18.92 -8.04
C LYS A 119 5.90 17.77 -8.63
N ASN A 120 5.25 17.01 -9.51
CA ASN A 120 5.84 15.88 -10.24
C ASN A 120 6.47 14.79 -9.34
N ILE A 121 5.89 14.59 -8.16
CA ILE A 121 6.27 13.52 -7.23
C ILE A 121 5.15 12.49 -7.18
N ALA A 122 5.52 11.23 -7.34
CA ALA A 122 4.67 10.07 -7.22
C ALA A 122 5.02 9.28 -5.95
N LEU A 123 4.01 8.86 -5.19
CA LEU A 123 4.14 7.81 -4.19
C LEU A 123 3.75 6.48 -4.83
N VAL A 124 4.72 5.56 -4.84
CA VAL A 124 4.59 4.22 -5.42
C VAL A 124 4.56 3.21 -4.29
N CYS A 125 3.64 2.25 -4.36
CA CYS A 125 3.52 1.12 -3.44
C CYS A 125 3.60 -0.19 -4.24
N VAL A 126 4.47 -1.11 -3.82
CA VAL A 126 4.63 -2.43 -4.46
C VAL A 126 4.55 -3.54 -3.42
N THR A 127 3.56 -4.42 -3.55
CA THR A 127 3.23 -5.49 -2.62
C THR A 127 3.48 -6.87 -3.24
N GLU A 128 3.23 -7.92 -2.46
CA GLU A 128 3.42 -9.31 -2.83
C GLU A 128 2.43 -9.70 -3.94
N THR A 129 1.28 -9.01 -3.99
CA THR A 129 0.25 -9.19 -5.02
C THR A 129 0.66 -8.61 -6.38
N ASN A 130 1.68 -7.74 -6.44
CA ASN A 130 2.19 -7.23 -7.70
C ASN A 130 3.05 -8.29 -8.38
N SER A 131 2.59 -8.77 -9.54
CA SER A 131 3.33 -9.73 -10.35
C SER A 131 4.49 -9.07 -11.09
N SER A 132 5.46 -9.88 -11.53
CA SER A 132 6.59 -9.41 -12.34
C SER A 132 6.14 -8.70 -13.62
N GLU A 133 5.05 -9.18 -14.23
CA GLU A 133 4.44 -8.59 -15.43
C GLU A 133 3.90 -7.20 -15.12
N SER A 134 3.18 -7.03 -14.00
CA SER A 134 2.65 -5.73 -13.59
C SER A 134 3.75 -4.71 -13.30
N ILE A 135 4.85 -5.15 -12.68
CA ILE A 135 6.03 -4.31 -12.40
C ILE A 135 6.72 -3.92 -13.72
N ASN A 136 6.90 -4.87 -14.64
CA ASN A 136 7.49 -4.59 -15.94
C ASN A 136 6.62 -3.66 -16.80
N ALA A 137 5.31 -3.85 -16.78
CA ALA A 137 4.35 -2.95 -17.42
C ALA A 137 4.47 -1.52 -16.86
N PHE A 138 4.58 -1.38 -15.52
CA PHE A 138 4.82 -0.08 -14.89
C PHE A 138 6.13 0.57 -15.39
N ILE A 139 7.21 -0.19 -15.50
CA ILE A 139 8.50 0.32 -16.03
C ILE A 139 8.35 0.78 -17.49
N ILE A 140 7.61 0.03 -18.31
CA ILE A 140 7.34 0.41 -19.72
C ILE A 140 6.50 1.69 -19.77
N ALA A 141 5.48 1.81 -18.92
CA ALA A 141 4.68 3.02 -18.79
C ALA A 141 5.55 4.22 -18.38
N ALA A 142 6.46 4.03 -17.42
CA ALA A 142 7.40 5.06 -16.97
C ALA A 142 8.34 5.55 -18.07
N LYS A 143 8.90 4.63 -18.86
CA LYS A 143 9.73 4.98 -20.04
C LYS A 143 8.91 5.69 -21.12
N SER A 144 7.68 5.25 -21.35
CA SER A 144 6.79 5.82 -22.36
C SER A 144 6.28 7.21 -21.98
N ALA A 145 6.19 7.50 -20.67
CA ALA A 145 5.79 8.81 -20.17
C ALA A 145 6.80 9.91 -20.50
N LEU A 146 8.08 9.57 -20.72
CA LEU A 146 9.12 10.51 -21.16
C LEU A 146 8.85 11.08 -22.55
N LYS A 147 8.29 10.26 -23.45
CA LYS A 147 8.05 10.63 -24.86
C LYS A 147 6.82 11.53 -25.04
N GLY A 148 6.03 11.75 -23.97
CA GLY A 148 4.81 12.56 -24.02
C GLY A 148 5.03 14.06 -23.83
N ASN A 149 6.28 14.55 -23.86
CA ASN A 149 6.58 15.98 -23.77
C ASN A 149 6.34 16.75 -25.09
N GLU A 150 5.85 16.09 -26.15
CA GLU A 150 5.65 16.70 -27.48
C GLU A 150 4.20 17.08 -27.81
N GLU A 151 3.21 16.75 -26.96
CA GLU A 151 1.79 17.10 -27.22
C GLU A 151 1.15 17.74 -25.99
N GLY A 152 1.08 19.08 -25.99
CA GLY A 152 0.15 19.84 -25.14
C GLY A 152 0.69 21.14 -24.54
N ASP A 153 1.07 22.10 -25.40
CA ASP A 153 0.64 23.50 -25.26
C ASP A 153 -0.69 23.66 -26.02
#